data_AF-A0A382LMY0-F1
#
_entry.id   AF-A0A382LMY0-F1
#
_cell.length_a   1.000
_cell.length_b   1.000
_cell.length_c   1.000
_cell.angle_alpha   90.00
_cell.angle_beta   90.00
_cell.angle_gamma   90.00
#
_symmetry.space_group_name_H-M   'P 1'
#
loop_
_entity.id
_entity.type
_entity.pdbx_description
1 polymer ?
#
loop_
_entity_poly.entity_id
_entity_poly.type
_entity_poly.pdbx_seq_one_letter_code
_entity_poly.pdbx_strand_id
1 'polypeptide(L)'
;MAEQIKFGDRLFLTGEKLVLDNGTSAGIIMSENGTVQIEGDLLVTGAMTTVESETVTIADNVILVNSNQTGTPTENAGFEVERGDETNVQLVWNEGDTRWTFGSQTVHAGSIVGPLTGHVTGNVVGDITSTGISTFSNIDINGGTIDDTPIGGTTPAAGNFTLITGDGTGLTNILTNYDTDNLTEGSTNLFFTNERVDDRVDALFTSAYGITGTYNDAGDEFTLAFDPINAGSAIAVLDTTDTTQAKFRTIREGQVASGGHGDLTVALSGDEIVIDTTIPINHLAYNSYTGNGSISVYILPYSVSQDWQVLVYIDGEVQHPVTNYAISGSTLTLTSSLGNGAVMNVIRMATNSVSSTITDA
;
A
#
# COMPACT_ATOMS: atom_id res chain seq x y z
N MET A 1 37.07 114.31 -42.07
CA MET A 1 37.32 113.81 -40.70
C MET A 1 38.21 112.59 -40.83
N ALA A 2 39.13 112.33 -39.91
CA ALA A 2 40.07 111.22 -40.06
C ALA A 2 39.28 109.89 -40.07
N GLU A 3 39.26 109.19 -41.21
CA GLU A 3 38.44 107.98 -41.41
C GLU A 3 39.10 106.73 -40.81
N GLN A 4 40.37 106.79 -40.44
CA GLN A 4 41.08 105.66 -39.84
C GLN A 4 42.27 106.15 -38.99
N ILE A 5 42.39 105.63 -37.77
CA ILE A 5 43.60 105.76 -36.94
C ILE A 5 44.26 104.39 -36.91
N LYS A 6 45.50 104.30 -37.40
CA LYS A 6 46.30 103.08 -37.38
C LYS A 6 47.43 103.22 -36.36
N PHE A 7 47.66 102.17 -35.58
CA PHE A 7 48.80 102.06 -34.68
C PHE A 7 49.73 100.96 -35.20
N GLY A 8 51.04 101.18 -35.12
CA GLY A 8 52.04 100.21 -35.60
C GLY A 8 52.24 99.01 -34.66
N ASP A 9 51.85 99.15 -33.39
CA ASP A 9 52.00 98.15 -32.33
C ASP A 9 50.72 98.09 -31.45
N ARG A 10 50.86 98.22 -30.12
CA ARG A 10 49.76 98.12 -29.15
C ARG A 10 49.08 99.47 -28.90
N LEU A 11 47.76 99.45 -28.77
CA LEU A 11 46.97 100.57 -28.25
C LEU A 11 46.75 100.37 -26.74
N PHE A 12 47.19 101.32 -25.93
CA PHE A 12 46.90 101.36 -24.49
C PHE A 12 45.92 102.51 -24.21
N LEU A 13 44.82 102.21 -23.52
CA LEU A 13 43.82 103.18 -23.07
C LEU A 13 43.83 103.23 -21.54
N THR A 14 43.83 104.42 -20.94
CA THR A 14 43.88 104.61 -19.47
C THR A 14 42.50 104.89 -18.85
N GLY A 15 41.43 104.38 -19.46
CA GLY A 15 40.05 104.58 -19.02
C GLY A 15 39.34 103.26 -18.70
N GLU A 16 38.29 103.33 -17.91
CA GLU A 16 37.53 102.15 -17.44
C GLU A 16 36.58 101.56 -18.51
N LYS A 17 36.27 102.33 -19.57
CA LYS A 17 35.26 101.97 -20.56
C LYS A 17 35.73 102.30 -21.97
N LEU A 18 35.57 101.33 -22.87
CA LEU A 18 35.61 101.52 -24.32
C LEU A 18 34.16 101.56 -24.84
N VAL A 19 33.82 102.55 -25.66
CA VAL A 19 32.49 102.70 -26.28
C VAL A 19 32.65 102.74 -27.80
N LEU A 20 31.94 101.86 -28.51
CA LEU A 20 31.84 101.85 -29.96
C LEU A 20 30.53 102.56 -30.36
N ASP A 21 30.57 103.87 -30.55
CA ASP A 21 29.40 104.69 -30.91
C ASP A 21 29.18 104.71 -32.43
N ASN A 22 28.37 103.77 -32.93
CA ASN A 22 28.06 103.59 -34.35
C ASN A 22 26.59 103.93 -34.68
N GLY A 23 25.94 104.74 -33.83
CA GLY A 23 24.52 105.11 -33.98
C GLY A 23 23.58 103.90 -33.91
N THR A 24 22.88 103.60 -35.01
CA THR A 24 21.93 102.47 -35.10
C THR A 24 22.58 101.16 -35.56
N SER A 25 23.82 101.21 -36.02
CA SER A 25 24.55 100.02 -36.49
C SER A 25 25.27 99.34 -35.33
N ALA A 26 25.53 98.03 -35.46
CA ALA A 26 26.31 97.30 -34.46
C ALA A 26 27.75 97.83 -34.39
N GLY A 27 28.33 97.82 -33.18
CA GLY A 27 29.78 97.93 -33.01
C GLY A 27 30.42 96.59 -33.36
N ILE A 28 31.46 96.60 -34.20
CA ILE A 28 32.13 95.38 -34.65
C ILE A 28 33.56 95.38 -34.12
N ILE A 29 33.94 94.29 -33.45
CA ILE A 29 35.32 93.98 -33.09
C ILE A 29 35.72 92.77 -33.94
N MET A 30 36.73 92.96 -34.79
CA MET A 30 37.22 91.90 -35.67
C MET A 30 38.74 91.91 -35.71
N SER A 31 39.32 90.74 -35.96
CA SER A 31 40.74 90.61 -36.30
C SER A 31 40.88 90.26 -37.78
N GLU A 32 41.79 90.94 -38.48
CA GLU A 32 42.12 90.62 -39.88
C GLU A 32 42.77 89.24 -40.03
N ASN A 33 43.39 88.72 -38.96
CA ASN A 33 44.01 87.39 -38.94
C ASN A 33 43.08 86.28 -38.42
N GLY A 34 41.84 86.61 -38.05
CA GLY A 34 40.78 85.64 -37.72
C GLY A 34 40.42 85.46 -36.24
N THR A 35 41.28 85.83 -35.29
CA THR A 35 40.99 85.59 -33.85
C THR A 35 40.96 86.86 -33.03
N VAL A 36 39.88 87.05 -32.26
CA VAL A 36 39.80 88.01 -31.15
C VAL A 36 39.97 87.23 -29.86
N GLN A 37 41.00 87.56 -29.07
CA GLN A 37 41.29 86.93 -27.78
C GLN A 37 40.98 87.91 -26.65
N ILE A 38 40.27 87.44 -25.63
CA ILE A 38 40.00 88.17 -24.39
C ILE A 38 40.71 87.41 -23.27
N GLU A 39 41.70 88.04 -22.65
CA GLU A 39 42.37 87.50 -21.48
C GLU A 39 41.65 87.96 -20.21
N GLY A 40 41.20 87.01 -19.38
CA GLY A 40 40.43 87.27 -18.16
C GLY A 40 38.95 86.89 -18.30
N ASP A 41 38.13 87.41 -17.39
CA ASP A 41 36.71 87.10 -17.33
C ASP A 41 35.92 87.91 -18.37
N LEU A 42 34.89 87.29 -18.95
CA LEU A 42 33.94 87.94 -19.85
C LEU A 42 32.56 88.02 -19.19
N LEU A 43 32.09 89.25 -18.95
CA LEU A 43 30.70 89.51 -18.56
C LEU A 43 29.92 90.07 -19.76
N VAL A 44 28.91 89.34 -20.20
CA VAL A 44 27.98 89.78 -21.26
C VAL A 44 26.63 90.09 -20.61
N THR A 45 26.21 91.36 -20.69
CA THR A 45 24.89 91.79 -20.22
C THR A 45 23.96 92.05 -21.39
N GLY A 46 22.77 91.47 -21.35
CA GLY A 46 21.76 91.60 -22.40
C GLY A 46 20.72 90.50 -22.29
N ALA A 47 19.73 90.48 -23.19
CA ALA A 47 18.70 89.45 -23.20
C ALA A 47 19.12 88.17 -23.95
N MET A 48 20.09 88.26 -24.88
CA MET A 48 20.51 87.15 -25.74
C MET A 48 22.01 87.20 -25.98
N THR A 49 22.63 86.02 -26.00
CA THR A 49 23.97 85.80 -26.52
C THR A 49 23.85 84.80 -27.68
N THR A 50 24.40 85.15 -28.84
CA THR A 50 24.42 84.27 -30.03
C THR A 50 25.85 83.93 -30.36
N VAL A 51 26.15 82.64 -30.50
CA VAL A 51 27.48 82.14 -30.88
C VAL A 51 27.31 81.20 -32.07
N GLU A 52 27.73 81.66 -33.25
CA GLU A 52 27.68 80.87 -34.48
C GLU A 52 28.99 80.07 -34.63
N SER A 53 29.05 78.91 -33.97
CA SER A 53 30.22 78.02 -34.00
C SER A 53 29.79 76.56 -34.12
N GLU A 54 30.58 75.74 -34.82
CA GLU A 54 30.37 74.28 -34.85
C GLU A 54 30.69 73.60 -33.52
N THR A 55 31.51 74.22 -32.67
CA THR A 55 31.94 73.66 -31.38
C THR A 55 32.12 74.75 -30.35
N VAL A 56 31.50 74.56 -29.19
CA VAL A 56 31.73 75.36 -27.99
C VAL A 56 32.42 74.48 -26.95
N THR A 57 33.65 74.81 -26.57
CA THR A 57 34.41 74.10 -25.54
C THR A 57 34.23 74.79 -24.19
N ILE A 58 33.70 74.07 -23.20
CA ILE A 58 33.50 74.57 -21.83
C ILE A 58 34.34 73.71 -20.89
N ALA A 59 35.22 74.33 -20.12
CA ALA A 59 36.03 73.66 -19.11
C ALA A 59 35.36 73.62 -17.73
N ASP A 60 34.26 74.34 -17.56
CA ASP A 60 33.51 74.41 -16.31
C ASP A 60 32.92 73.05 -15.94
N ASN A 61 33.00 72.70 -14.66
CA ASN A 61 32.41 71.47 -14.13
C ASN A 61 30.87 71.53 -14.08
N VAL A 62 30.29 72.73 -14.05
CA VAL A 62 28.85 72.98 -13.92
C VAL A 62 28.45 74.12 -14.83
N ILE A 63 27.42 73.87 -15.65
CA ILE A 63 26.71 74.92 -16.39
C ILE A 63 25.46 75.26 -15.58
N LEU A 64 25.42 76.49 -15.03
CA LEU A 64 24.25 76.96 -14.30
C LEU A 64 23.20 77.50 -15.28
N VAL A 65 22.10 76.77 -15.42
CA VAL A 65 20.92 77.22 -16.17
C VAL A 65 19.92 77.89 -15.25
N ASN A 66 19.14 78.83 -15.79
CA ASN A 66 18.16 79.63 -15.05
C ASN A 66 18.76 80.38 -13.84
N SER A 67 19.96 80.93 -14.01
CA SER A 67 20.72 81.60 -12.94
C SER A 67 20.04 82.87 -12.41
N ASN A 68 19.07 83.41 -13.14
CA ASN A 68 18.28 84.59 -12.76
C ASN A 68 17.06 84.25 -11.90
N GLN A 69 16.77 82.97 -11.65
CA GLN A 69 15.60 82.60 -10.87
C GLN A 69 15.69 83.10 -9.43
N THR A 70 14.57 83.64 -8.93
CA THR A 70 14.42 84.11 -7.55
C THR A 70 13.09 83.64 -6.95
N GLY A 71 13.03 83.47 -5.63
CA GLY A 71 11.81 83.01 -4.96
C GLY A 71 11.47 81.54 -5.25
N THR A 72 10.17 81.21 -5.29
CA THR A 72 9.71 79.83 -5.54
C THR A 72 10.02 79.42 -6.98
N PRO A 73 10.69 78.27 -7.20
CA PRO A 73 10.92 77.74 -8.55
C PRO A 73 9.61 77.47 -9.29
N THR A 74 9.42 78.14 -10.42
CA THR A 74 8.24 77.92 -11.30
C THR A 74 8.62 77.72 -12.76
N GLU A 75 9.90 77.89 -13.11
CA GLU A 75 10.38 77.88 -14.48
C GLU A 75 11.17 76.60 -14.75
N ASN A 76 10.79 75.91 -15.82
CA ASN A 76 11.55 74.77 -16.33
C ASN A 76 12.80 75.28 -17.06
N ALA A 77 13.90 74.55 -16.93
CA ALA A 77 15.18 74.96 -17.51
C ALA A 77 15.96 73.77 -18.00
N GLY A 78 16.75 73.95 -19.06
CA GLY A 78 17.58 72.89 -19.60
C GLY A 78 18.09 73.20 -21.00
N PHE A 79 18.21 72.15 -21.80
CA PHE A 79 18.78 72.19 -23.13
C PHE A 79 17.71 71.85 -24.17
N GLU A 80 17.72 72.58 -25.27
CA GLU A 80 16.85 72.34 -26.42
C GLU A 80 17.71 72.02 -27.65
N VAL A 81 17.18 71.14 -28.49
CA VAL A 81 17.74 70.82 -29.80
C VAL A 81 16.81 71.37 -30.87
N GLU A 82 17.31 72.36 -31.63
CA GLU A 82 16.67 72.88 -32.84
C GLU A 82 16.66 71.82 -33.95
N ARG A 83 15.50 71.54 -34.54
CA ARG A 83 15.31 70.46 -35.52
C ARG A 83 14.75 70.94 -36.87
N GLY A 84 14.87 72.24 -37.15
CA GLY A 84 14.41 72.84 -38.39
C GLY A 84 12.89 72.96 -38.43
N ASP A 85 12.24 72.25 -39.35
CA ASP A 85 10.77 72.30 -39.51
C ASP A 85 10.03 71.35 -38.55
N GLU A 86 10.74 70.45 -37.87
CA GLU A 86 10.15 69.58 -36.85
C GLU A 86 10.09 70.27 -35.49
N THR A 87 9.22 69.78 -34.60
CA THR A 87 9.20 70.24 -33.21
C THR A 87 10.54 69.91 -32.53
N ASN A 88 11.09 70.92 -31.86
CA ASN A 88 12.28 70.80 -31.04
C ASN A 88 12.08 69.78 -29.92
N VAL A 89 13.18 69.16 -29.51
CA VAL A 89 13.21 68.22 -28.38
C VAL A 89 14.07 68.79 -27.28
N GLN A 90 13.78 68.40 -26.04
CA GLN A 90 14.36 69.04 -24.87
C GLN A 90 14.82 68.02 -23.83
N LEU A 91 15.90 68.36 -23.13
CA LEU A 91 16.27 67.78 -21.83
C LEU A 91 16.11 68.89 -20.80
N VAL A 92 15.03 68.84 -20.01
CA VAL A 92 14.66 69.93 -19.09
C VAL A 92 14.36 69.42 -17.70
N TRP A 93 14.79 70.18 -16.70
CA TRP A 93 14.27 70.06 -15.34
C TRP A 93 12.85 70.61 -15.35
N ASN A 94 11.89 69.76 -14.99
CA ASN A 94 10.49 70.13 -14.89
C ASN A 94 10.11 70.33 -13.42
N GLU A 95 9.79 71.56 -13.04
CA GLU A 95 9.39 71.93 -11.66
C GLU A 95 8.05 71.30 -11.27
N GLY A 96 7.13 71.11 -12.23
CA GLY A 96 5.84 70.47 -11.98
C GLY A 96 5.96 68.98 -11.65
N ASP A 97 6.87 68.28 -12.33
CA ASP A 97 7.13 66.85 -12.11
C ASP A 97 8.26 66.59 -11.12
N THR A 98 9.00 67.63 -10.72
CA THR A 98 10.19 67.61 -9.86
C THR A 98 11.28 66.65 -10.35
N ARG A 99 11.51 66.61 -11.66
CA ARG A 99 12.51 65.72 -12.29
C ARG A 99 12.97 66.20 -13.66
N TRP A 100 14.11 65.70 -14.09
CA TRP A 100 14.53 65.78 -15.49
C TRP A 100 13.58 64.98 -16.39
N THR A 101 13.18 65.57 -17.51
CA THR A 101 12.32 64.94 -18.51
C THR A 101 12.89 65.14 -19.92
N PHE A 102 12.66 64.14 -20.77
CA PHE A 102 12.92 64.17 -22.21
C PHE A 102 11.62 64.44 -23.01
N GLY A 103 10.57 64.89 -22.34
CA GLY A 103 9.25 65.09 -22.92
C GLY A 103 8.63 63.76 -23.38
N SER A 104 8.24 63.69 -24.65
CA SER A 104 7.69 62.48 -25.28
C SER A 104 8.76 61.53 -25.84
N GLN A 105 10.04 61.88 -25.72
CA GLN A 105 11.14 61.11 -26.30
C GLN A 105 11.64 60.02 -25.35
N THR A 106 12.32 59.04 -25.93
CA THR A 106 12.95 57.93 -25.18
C THR A 106 14.46 58.11 -25.12
N VAL A 107 15.09 57.53 -24.10
CA VAL A 107 16.54 57.52 -23.95
C VAL A 107 17.08 56.19 -24.45
N HIS A 108 18.00 56.24 -25.42
CA HIS A 108 18.79 55.09 -25.82
C HIS A 108 20.14 55.12 -25.09
N ALA A 109 20.31 54.25 -24.09
CA ALA A 109 21.53 54.14 -23.29
C ALA A 109 22.09 52.73 -23.35
N GLY A 110 23.42 52.59 -23.37
CA GLY A 110 24.07 51.29 -23.27
C GLY A 110 23.89 50.64 -21.89
N SER A 111 23.88 51.44 -20.84
CA SER A 111 23.60 51.00 -19.47
C SER A 111 23.03 52.15 -18.63
N ILE A 112 22.10 51.84 -17.74
CA ILE A 112 21.64 52.74 -16.69
C ILE A 112 22.12 52.16 -15.37
N VAL A 113 22.88 52.94 -14.59
CA VAL A 113 23.40 52.53 -13.29
C VAL A 113 22.74 53.38 -12.22
N GLY A 114 21.91 52.76 -11.39
CA GLY A 114 21.21 53.42 -10.30
C GLY A 114 19.91 52.71 -9.92
N PRO A 115 19.27 53.13 -8.82
CA PRO A 115 17.94 52.65 -8.48
C PRO A 115 16.93 53.12 -9.54
N LEU A 116 16.12 52.19 -10.04
CA LEU A 116 14.98 52.50 -10.90
C LEU A 116 13.72 52.53 -10.04
N THR A 117 13.05 53.66 -9.99
CA THR A 117 11.77 53.83 -9.29
C THR A 117 10.64 54.03 -10.29
N GLY A 118 9.43 53.61 -9.91
CA GLY A 118 8.24 53.69 -10.77
C GLY A 118 8.04 52.45 -11.65
N HIS A 119 7.26 52.61 -12.71
CA HIS A 119 6.91 51.53 -13.63
C HIS A 119 8.02 51.31 -14.64
N VAL A 120 8.57 50.10 -14.67
CA VAL A 120 9.41 49.61 -15.77
C VAL A 120 8.49 48.91 -16.74
N THR A 121 8.22 49.51 -17.89
CA THR A 121 7.35 48.94 -18.92
C THR A 121 8.18 48.41 -20.09
N GLY A 122 7.63 47.41 -20.78
CA GLY A 122 8.29 46.76 -21.93
C GLY A 122 8.90 45.40 -21.60
N ASN A 123 9.58 44.83 -22.60
CA ASN A 123 10.23 43.52 -22.47
C ASN A 123 11.66 43.68 -21.96
N VAL A 124 12.01 42.90 -20.94
CA VAL A 124 13.41 42.72 -20.57
C VAL A 124 13.96 41.53 -21.36
N VAL A 125 14.99 41.76 -22.15
CA VAL A 125 15.72 40.70 -22.86
C VAL A 125 16.92 40.30 -22.02
N GLY A 126 17.09 39.01 -21.77
CA GLY A 126 18.17 38.46 -20.95
C GLY A 126 17.74 38.15 -19.52
N ASP A 127 18.74 38.02 -18.64
CA ASP A 127 18.55 37.58 -17.26
C ASP A 127 18.19 38.74 -16.33
N ILE A 128 17.32 38.46 -15.35
CA ILE A 128 17.02 39.36 -14.25
C ILE A 128 17.59 38.75 -12.98
N THR A 129 18.58 39.41 -12.38
CA THR A 129 19.07 39.05 -11.03
C THR A 129 18.46 40.00 -10.01
N SER A 130 17.61 39.47 -9.13
CA SER A 130 17.08 40.20 -7.97
C SER A 130 17.62 39.57 -6.70
N THR A 131 18.36 40.33 -5.90
CA THR A 131 18.88 39.88 -4.59
C THR A 131 17.87 40.08 -3.46
N GLY A 132 16.74 40.74 -3.75
CA GLY A 132 15.69 41.05 -2.79
C GLY A 132 14.41 40.25 -3.06
N ILE A 133 13.34 40.65 -2.37
CA ILE A 133 12.01 40.09 -2.59
C ILE A 133 11.43 40.69 -3.87
N SER A 134 11.08 39.83 -4.83
CA SER A 134 10.31 40.21 -6.01
C SER A 134 8.83 39.88 -5.79
N THR A 135 7.96 40.85 -6.00
CA THR A 135 6.50 40.66 -5.96
C THR A 135 5.92 40.81 -7.37
N PHE A 136 5.06 39.87 -7.75
CA PHE A 136 4.37 39.88 -9.03
C PHE A 136 2.88 39.65 -8.79
N SER A 137 2.03 40.45 -9.43
CA SER A 137 0.57 40.21 -9.41
C SER A 137 0.22 38.91 -10.13
N ASN A 138 0.92 38.65 -11.25
CA ASN A 138 0.83 37.44 -12.03
C ASN A 138 2.25 37.04 -12.44
N ILE A 139 2.56 35.76 -12.31
CA ILE A 139 3.83 35.18 -12.75
C ILE A 139 3.54 34.13 -13.81
N ASP A 140 4.26 34.20 -14.93
CA ASP A 140 4.24 33.21 -16.00
C ASP A 140 5.68 32.73 -16.21
N ILE A 141 5.89 31.42 -16.09
CA ILE A 141 7.19 30.77 -16.20
C ILE A 141 7.06 29.72 -17.29
N ASN A 142 7.51 30.05 -18.50
CA ASN A 142 7.45 29.17 -19.66
C ASN A 142 8.55 28.08 -19.66
N GLY A 143 9.51 28.15 -18.73
CA GLY A 143 10.58 27.18 -18.59
C GLY A 143 11.60 27.54 -17.49
N GLY A 144 12.63 26.72 -17.33
CA GLY A 144 13.66 26.89 -16.30
C GLY A 144 13.39 26.08 -15.03
N THR A 145 14.19 26.31 -14.00
CA THR A 145 14.07 25.68 -12.68
C THR A 145 13.67 26.71 -11.62
N ILE A 146 13.03 26.23 -10.55
CA ILE A 146 12.80 27.00 -9.32
C ILE A 146 13.55 26.25 -8.23
N ASP A 147 14.78 26.70 -7.94
CA ASP A 147 15.68 26.03 -7.01
C ASP A 147 15.64 26.72 -5.64
N ASP A 148 15.80 25.93 -4.57
CA ASP A 148 15.88 26.37 -3.17
C ASP A 148 14.77 27.33 -2.70
N THR A 149 13.60 27.31 -3.37
CA THR A 149 12.50 28.25 -3.13
C THR A 149 11.25 27.53 -2.65
N PRO A 150 10.78 27.77 -1.41
CA PRO A 150 9.47 27.32 -0.96
C PRO A 150 8.35 28.00 -1.77
N ILE A 151 7.51 27.21 -2.45
CA ILE A 151 6.33 27.71 -3.18
C ILE A 151 5.11 27.64 -2.26
N GLY A 152 4.47 28.78 -2.01
CA GLY A 152 3.25 28.86 -1.18
C GLY A 152 3.47 28.70 0.33
N GLY A 153 4.67 28.97 0.86
CA GLY A 153 5.02 28.65 2.24
C GLY A 153 4.24 29.39 3.35
N THR A 154 3.78 30.63 3.13
CA THR A 154 3.06 31.43 4.14
C THR A 154 1.55 31.41 3.95
N THR A 155 1.08 31.77 2.75
CA THR A 155 -0.33 31.77 2.38
C THR A 155 -0.49 30.99 1.07
N PRO A 156 -0.53 29.64 1.13
CA PRO A 156 -0.69 28.83 -0.06
C PRO A 156 -2.05 29.05 -0.72
N ALA A 157 -2.08 28.97 -2.04
CA ALA A 157 -3.29 28.86 -2.85
C ALA A 157 -3.25 27.55 -3.64
N ALA A 158 -4.39 27.13 -4.21
CA ALA A 158 -4.45 25.92 -5.03
C ALA A 158 -3.55 26.07 -6.28
N GLY A 159 -2.67 25.10 -6.50
CA GLY A 159 -1.87 24.97 -7.71
C GLY A 159 -2.34 23.79 -8.54
N ASN A 160 -2.41 23.95 -9.86
CA ASN A 160 -2.68 22.86 -10.79
C ASN A 160 -1.38 22.45 -11.47
N PHE A 161 -1.03 21.17 -11.37
CA PHE A 161 0.17 20.61 -11.98
C PHE A 161 -0.23 19.48 -12.93
N THR A 162 0.28 19.49 -14.16
CA THR A 162 0.11 18.36 -15.08
C THR A 162 0.92 17.14 -14.65
N LEU A 163 2.11 17.39 -14.08
CA LEU A 163 3.00 16.36 -13.60
C LEU A 163 3.76 16.89 -12.39
N ILE A 164 3.75 16.12 -11.31
CA ILE A 164 4.66 16.29 -10.18
C ILE A 164 5.53 15.05 -10.15
N THR A 165 6.84 15.24 -10.31
CA THR A 165 7.82 14.15 -10.16
C THR A 165 8.70 14.42 -8.95
N GLY A 166 9.13 13.35 -8.31
CA GLY A 166 10.07 13.39 -7.21
C GLY A 166 10.70 12.02 -7.03
N ASP A 167 11.82 11.96 -6.35
CA ASP A 167 12.55 10.73 -6.02
C ASP A 167 11.89 9.92 -4.89
N GLY A 168 10.65 10.27 -4.51
CA GLY A 168 9.90 9.68 -3.40
C GLY A 168 10.28 10.23 -2.02
N THR A 169 11.45 10.85 -1.85
CA THR A 169 11.87 11.43 -0.56
C THR A 169 11.37 12.86 -0.38
N GLY A 170 11.27 13.63 -1.48
CA GLY A 170 10.82 15.03 -1.47
C GLY A 170 9.29 15.22 -1.48
N LEU A 171 8.50 14.18 -1.76
CA LEU A 171 7.03 14.28 -1.93
C LEU A 171 6.27 13.66 -0.76
N THR A 172 6.65 13.99 0.48
CA THR A 172 6.06 13.37 1.68
C THR A 172 4.67 13.89 2.04
N ASN A 173 4.34 15.14 1.69
CA ASN A 173 3.11 15.80 2.13
C ASN A 173 2.02 15.92 1.05
N ILE A 174 2.23 15.34 -0.14
CA ILE A 174 1.21 15.34 -1.20
C ILE A 174 0.08 14.36 -0.88
N LEU A 175 0.42 13.22 -0.27
CA LEU A 175 -0.52 12.14 0.01
C LEU A 175 -0.97 12.10 1.48
N THR A 176 -0.54 13.01 2.34
CA THR A 176 -0.89 12.99 3.79
C THR A 176 -2.37 13.23 4.06
N ASN A 177 -3.07 13.91 3.15
CA ASN A 177 -4.51 14.12 3.18
C ASN A 177 -5.29 13.19 2.24
N TYR A 178 -4.61 12.18 1.67
CA TYR A 178 -5.20 11.21 0.76
C TYR A 178 -4.99 9.82 1.35
N ASP A 179 -6.06 9.08 1.55
CA ASP A 179 -5.98 7.64 1.77
C ASP A 179 -6.19 6.88 0.47
N THR A 180 -6.23 5.55 0.55
CA THR A 180 -6.48 4.68 -0.60
C THR A 180 -7.87 4.90 -1.22
N ASP A 181 -8.83 5.49 -0.51
CA ASP A 181 -10.16 5.80 -1.05
C ASP A 181 -10.12 7.04 -1.96
N ASN A 182 -9.10 7.90 -1.79
CA ASN A 182 -8.94 9.11 -2.59
C ASN A 182 -8.07 8.92 -3.84
N LEU A 183 -7.39 7.77 -3.96
CA LEU A 183 -6.46 7.49 -5.04
C LEU A 183 -7.09 6.51 -6.02
N THR A 184 -7.05 6.84 -7.32
CA THR A 184 -7.45 5.88 -8.36
C THR A 184 -6.38 4.82 -8.52
N GLU A 185 -6.78 3.57 -8.43
CA GLU A 185 -5.89 2.43 -8.60
C GLU A 185 -5.61 2.14 -10.09
N GLY A 186 -4.47 1.51 -10.36
CA GLY A 186 -4.17 0.97 -11.68
C GLY A 186 -4.96 -0.32 -11.95
N SER A 187 -4.69 -0.98 -13.07
CA SER A 187 -5.30 -2.28 -13.40
C SER A 187 -4.54 -3.49 -12.84
N THR A 188 -3.31 -3.30 -12.36
CA THR A 188 -2.40 -4.39 -11.94
C THR A 188 -1.99 -4.28 -10.47
N ASN A 189 -1.70 -3.07 -10.00
CA ASN A 189 -1.43 -2.79 -8.59
C ASN A 189 -2.66 -2.15 -7.97
N LEU A 190 -3.39 -2.96 -7.21
CA LEU A 190 -4.56 -2.59 -6.47
C LEU A 190 -4.19 -2.46 -4.98
N PHE A 191 -4.77 -1.50 -4.29
CA PHE A 191 -4.73 -1.38 -2.84
C PHE A 191 -5.40 -2.58 -2.17
N PHE A 192 -5.00 -2.77 -0.92
CA PHE A 192 -5.57 -3.78 -0.06
C PHE A 192 -7.03 -3.43 0.28
N THR A 193 -7.91 -4.41 0.17
CA THR A 193 -9.23 -4.41 0.82
C THR A 193 -9.43 -5.80 1.42
N ASN A 194 -10.21 -5.90 2.51
CA ASN A 194 -10.55 -7.21 3.08
C ASN A 194 -11.20 -8.11 2.01
N GLU A 195 -12.16 -7.58 1.27
CA GLU A 195 -12.85 -8.28 0.17
C GLU A 195 -11.89 -8.91 -0.85
N ARG A 196 -10.88 -8.16 -1.32
CA ARG A 196 -9.91 -8.68 -2.30
C ARG A 196 -9.06 -9.80 -1.73
N VAL A 197 -8.79 -9.77 -0.43
CA VAL A 197 -8.06 -10.85 0.25
C VAL A 197 -8.95 -12.07 0.40
N ASP A 198 -10.21 -11.87 0.76
CA ASP A 198 -11.17 -12.96 0.95
C ASP A 198 -11.47 -13.66 -0.39
N ASP A 199 -11.70 -12.90 -1.46
CA ASP A 199 -11.73 -13.37 -2.86
C ASP A 199 -10.48 -14.18 -3.23
N ARG A 200 -9.30 -13.68 -2.83
CA ARG A 200 -8.04 -14.35 -3.14
C ARG A 200 -7.88 -15.66 -2.38
N VAL A 201 -8.35 -15.73 -1.14
CA VAL A 201 -8.35 -16.95 -0.33
C VAL A 201 -9.29 -17.98 -0.93
N ASP A 202 -10.52 -17.61 -1.29
CA ASP A 202 -11.48 -18.50 -1.96
C ASP A 202 -10.90 -19.06 -3.27
N ALA A 203 -10.34 -18.18 -4.12
CA ALA A 203 -9.73 -18.57 -5.38
C ALA A 203 -8.49 -19.49 -5.22
N LEU A 204 -7.79 -19.42 -4.09
CA LEU A 204 -6.65 -20.29 -3.79
C LEU A 204 -7.05 -21.63 -3.17
N PHE A 205 -8.20 -21.68 -2.49
CA PHE A 205 -8.63 -22.87 -1.78
C PHE A 205 -9.29 -23.86 -2.75
N THR A 206 -8.59 -24.96 -3.05
CA THR A 206 -9.17 -26.06 -3.82
C THR A 206 -9.67 -27.13 -2.87
N SER A 207 -10.98 -27.39 -2.87
CA SER A 207 -11.57 -28.50 -2.10
C SER A 207 -10.88 -29.82 -2.45
N ALA A 208 -10.42 -30.51 -1.41
CA ALA A 208 -9.74 -31.80 -1.51
C ALA A 208 -10.65 -32.89 -0.95
N TYR A 209 -10.25 -34.15 -1.13
CA TYR A 209 -11.06 -35.28 -0.68
C TYR A 209 -11.29 -35.24 0.84
N GLY A 210 -12.56 -35.17 1.25
CA GLY A 210 -12.96 -35.06 2.65
C GLY A 210 -12.84 -33.67 3.27
N ILE A 211 -12.32 -32.67 2.56
CA ILE A 211 -12.20 -31.29 3.03
C ILE A 211 -12.87 -30.35 2.03
N THR A 212 -13.93 -29.70 2.47
CA THR A 212 -14.62 -28.68 1.69
C THR A 212 -14.33 -27.32 2.28
N GLY A 213 -13.92 -26.38 1.44
CA GLY A 213 -13.89 -24.96 1.75
C GLY A 213 -15.04 -24.26 1.05
N THR A 214 -15.75 -23.41 1.77
CA THR A 214 -16.81 -22.55 1.20
C THR A 214 -16.63 -21.14 1.72
N TYR A 215 -16.41 -20.19 0.82
CA TYR A 215 -16.51 -18.77 1.13
C TYR A 215 -17.95 -18.28 0.98
N ASN A 216 -18.42 -17.50 1.95
CA ASN A 216 -19.69 -16.80 1.92
C ASN A 216 -19.44 -15.29 1.83
N ASP A 217 -19.47 -14.78 0.60
CA ASP A 217 -19.30 -13.37 0.23
C ASP A 217 -20.24 -12.42 1.00
N ALA A 218 -21.51 -12.80 1.18
CA ALA A 218 -22.47 -11.93 1.87
C ALA A 218 -22.25 -11.85 3.39
N GLY A 219 -21.41 -12.70 3.96
CA GLY A 219 -21.20 -12.81 5.41
C GLY A 219 -19.74 -12.76 5.85
N ASP A 220 -18.81 -12.47 4.94
CA ASP A 220 -17.36 -12.42 5.17
C ASP A 220 -16.81 -13.66 5.92
N GLU A 221 -17.32 -14.85 5.58
CA GLU A 221 -17.01 -16.09 6.31
C GLU A 221 -16.44 -17.18 5.40
N PHE A 222 -15.23 -17.64 5.71
CA PHE A 222 -14.65 -18.85 5.11
C PHE A 222 -14.84 -20.05 6.02
N THR A 223 -15.69 -20.99 5.61
CA THR A 223 -15.94 -22.22 6.36
C THR A 223 -15.09 -23.36 5.81
N LEU A 224 -14.30 -23.99 6.68
CA LEU A 224 -13.71 -25.30 6.41
C LEU A 224 -14.54 -26.38 7.08
N ALA A 225 -15.04 -27.31 6.27
CA ALA A 225 -15.73 -28.49 6.75
C ALA A 225 -14.90 -29.74 6.44
N PHE A 226 -14.74 -30.60 7.45
CA PHE A 226 -14.32 -31.98 7.24
C PHE A 226 -15.58 -32.84 7.11
N ASP A 227 -15.71 -33.57 6.02
CA ASP A 227 -16.79 -34.55 5.85
C ASP A 227 -16.24 -35.94 6.19
N PRO A 228 -16.39 -36.44 7.43
CA PRO A 228 -15.86 -37.76 7.80
C PRO A 228 -16.54 -38.93 7.05
N ILE A 229 -17.68 -38.69 6.40
CA ILE A 229 -18.49 -39.73 5.73
C ILE A 229 -18.12 -39.81 4.25
N ASN A 230 -18.02 -38.66 3.55
CA ASN A 230 -17.62 -38.58 2.13
C ASN A 230 -16.13 -38.24 1.92
N ALA A 231 -15.35 -38.01 2.97
CA ALA A 231 -13.90 -38.29 3.00
C ALA A 231 -13.60 -39.75 2.67
N GLY A 232 -14.65 -40.56 2.61
CA GLY A 232 -14.92 -41.52 1.57
C GLY A 232 -14.12 -42.80 1.65
N SER A 233 -14.79 -43.83 1.16
CA SER A 233 -14.49 -45.24 1.30
C SER A 233 -13.28 -45.74 0.47
N ALA A 234 -12.27 -44.90 0.23
CA ALA A 234 -11.09 -45.24 -0.57
C ALA A 234 -9.77 -44.90 0.16
N ILE A 235 -9.21 -45.95 0.79
CA ILE A 235 -7.77 -46.23 0.90
C ILE A 235 -6.88 -45.09 1.43
N ALA A 236 -7.10 -44.66 2.68
CA ALA A 236 -6.03 -44.08 3.52
C ALA A 236 -6.25 -44.24 5.05
N VAL A 237 -7.32 -44.94 5.48
CA VAL A 237 -7.50 -45.38 6.88
C VAL A 237 -7.51 -46.92 7.00
N LEU A 238 -7.39 -47.63 5.87
CA LEU A 238 -7.30 -49.09 5.82
C LEU A 238 -6.13 -49.49 4.91
N ASP A 239 -4.90 -49.22 5.36
CA ASP A 239 -3.76 -49.95 4.82
C ASP A 239 -3.91 -51.42 5.24
N THR A 240 -4.36 -52.25 4.29
CA THR A 240 -4.48 -53.70 4.48
C THR A 240 -3.18 -54.45 4.16
N THR A 241 -2.14 -53.72 3.71
CA THR A 241 -0.83 -54.26 3.32
C THR A 241 0.20 -54.18 4.44
N ASP A 242 0.04 -53.26 5.40
CA ASP A 242 0.84 -53.22 6.64
C ASP A 242 0.22 -54.09 7.75
N THR A 243 0.84 -55.23 8.01
CA THR A 243 0.44 -56.17 9.07
C THR A 243 1.07 -55.86 10.44
N THR A 244 1.86 -54.79 10.56
CA THR A 244 2.68 -54.51 11.75
C THR A 244 2.09 -53.47 12.70
N GLN A 245 1.04 -52.74 12.30
CA GLN A 245 0.35 -51.78 13.17
C GLN A 245 -0.95 -52.36 13.75
N ALA A 246 -1.12 -52.15 15.06
CA ALA A 246 -2.06 -52.87 15.91
C ALA A 246 -3.53 -52.76 15.44
N LYS A 247 -4.09 -53.88 15.00
CA LYS A 247 -5.52 -54.03 14.73
C LYS A 247 -6.29 -54.01 16.06
N PHE A 248 -7.23 -53.08 16.22
CA PHE A 248 -8.44 -53.40 16.98
C PHE A 248 -9.10 -54.59 16.27
N ARG A 249 -9.04 -55.77 16.88
CA ARG A 249 -9.75 -56.94 16.38
C ARG A 249 -11.25 -56.68 16.53
N THR A 250 -11.90 -56.19 15.48
CA THR A 250 -13.35 -56.09 15.45
C THR A 250 -13.92 -57.50 15.52
N ILE A 251 -14.60 -57.83 16.63
CA ILE A 251 -15.50 -58.98 16.69
C ILE A 251 -16.67 -58.61 15.79
N ARG A 252 -16.68 -59.08 14.55
CA ARG A 252 -17.79 -58.81 13.62
C ARG A 252 -18.93 -59.77 13.92
N GLU A 253 -20.14 -59.21 14.01
CA GLU A 253 -21.38 -59.98 13.98
C GLU A 253 -21.44 -60.83 12.69
N GLY A 254 -21.81 -62.10 12.84
CA GLY A 254 -22.55 -62.87 11.84
C GLY A 254 -22.08 -62.81 10.39
N GLN A 255 -20.88 -63.31 10.07
CA GLN A 255 -20.70 -63.98 8.77
C GLN A 255 -21.25 -65.40 8.87
N VAL A 256 -22.56 -65.53 8.76
CA VAL A 256 -23.31 -66.80 8.77
C VAL A 256 -23.11 -67.67 7.50
N ALA A 257 -22.16 -67.35 6.61
CA ALA A 257 -22.05 -68.06 5.34
C ALA A 257 -20.86 -69.03 5.18
N SER A 258 -19.79 -68.97 5.99
CA SER A 258 -18.74 -70.01 5.96
C SER A 258 -17.71 -69.88 7.09
N GLY A 259 -18.07 -70.25 8.33
CA GLY A 259 -17.07 -70.47 9.40
C GLY A 259 -17.12 -69.55 10.63
N GLY A 260 -18.28 -69.00 10.99
CA GLY A 260 -18.48 -68.43 12.33
C GLY A 260 -18.85 -69.52 13.34
N HIS A 261 -18.11 -69.64 14.44
CA HIS A 261 -18.52 -70.50 15.57
C HIS A 261 -19.79 -69.91 16.18
N GLY A 262 -20.94 -70.59 16.00
CA GLY A 262 -22.27 -70.16 16.45
C GLY A 262 -22.48 -70.17 17.98
N ASP A 263 -21.41 -70.08 18.74
CA ASP A 263 -21.35 -70.28 20.19
C ASP A 263 -21.17 -68.96 20.97
N LEU A 264 -21.13 -67.82 20.27
CA LEU A 264 -21.01 -66.49 20.87
C LEU A 264 -22.06 -65.55 20.29
N THR A 265 -23.14 -65.30 21.04
CA THR A 265 -24.13 -64.27 20.71
C THR A 265 -23.66 -62.95 21.29
N VAL A 266 -23.35 -61.97 20.45
CA VAL A 266 -23.01 -60.60 20.85
C VAL A 266 -24.26 -59.74 20.62
N ALA A 267 -24.67 -58.98 21.64
CA ALA A 267 -25.74 -57.99 21.52
C ALA A 267 -25.26 -56.66 22.08
N LEU A 268 -25.69 -55.56 21.44
CA LEU A 268 -25.38 -54.19 21.86
C LEU A 268 -26.39 -53.74 22.92
N SER A 269 -25.90 -53.26 24.07
CA SER A 269 -26.68 -52.50 25.05
C SER A 269 -25.99 -51.17 25.33
N GLY A 270 -26.36 -50.14 24.58
CA GLY A 270 -25.64 -48.86 24.62
C GLY A 270 -24.16 -49.03 24.22
N ASP A 271 -23.26 -48.57 25.07
CA ASP A 271 -21.81 -48.51 24.82
C ASP A 271 -21.00 -49.70 25.41
N GLU A 272 -21.65 -50.75 25.93
CA GLU A 272 -20.97 -51.91 26.55
C GLU A 272 -21.22 -53.24 25.81
N ILE A 273 -20.16 -54.05 25.65
CA ILE A 273 -20.24 -55.43 25.13
C ILE A 273 -20.31 -56.39 26.32
N VAL A 274 -21.47 -57.02 26.53
CA VAL A 274 -21.68 -58.01 27.61
C VAL A 274 -21.52 -59.43 27.05
N ILE A 275 -20.59 -60.20 27.62
CA ILE A 275 -20.45 -61.65 27.34
C ILE A 275 -21.12 -62.42 28.49
N ASP A 276 -22.41 -62.73 28.32
CA ASP A 276 -23.20 -63.46 29.32
C ASP A 276 -23.04 -64.98 29.11
N THR A 277 -22.20 -65.62 29.94
CA THR A 277 -22.08 -67.08 29.98
C THR A 277 -22.78 -67.64 31.21
N THR A 278 -24.08 -67.40 31.37
CA THR A 278 -24.84 -67.97 32.49
C THR A 278 -24.76 -69.51 32.56
N ILE A 279 -24.41 -70.21 31.48
CA ILE A 279 -23.88 -71.60 31.50
C ILE A 279 -22.79 -71.80 30.41
N PRO A 280 -21.56 -72.26 30.74
CA PRO A 280 -20.51 -72.56 29.75
C PRO A 280 -20.73 -73.85 28.93
N ILE A 281 -20.19 -73.85 27.71
CA ILE A 281 -20.12 -75.00 26.80
C ILE A 281 -19.14 -76.03 27.41
N ASN A 282 -19.62 -77.23 27.75
CA ASN A 282 -18.94 -78.35 28.45
C ASN A 282 -19.08 -78.41 29.99
N HIS A 283 -20.29 -78.26 30.52
CA HIS A 283 -20.60 -78.58 31.93
C HIS A 283 -20.60 -80.10 32.19
N LEU A 284 -19.56 -80.64 32.82
CA LEU A 284 -19.55 -81.99 33.40
C LEU A 284 -20.39 -82.02 34.67
N ALA A 285 -21.30 -82.98 34.78
CA ALA A 285 -22.17 -83.16 35.95
C ALA A 285 -22.08 -84.60 36.47
N TYR A 286 -22.00 -84.76 37.79
CA TYR A 286 -21.94 -86.06 38.46
C TYR A 286 -23.19 -86.29 39.31
N ASN A 287 -23.82 -87.45 39.18
CA ASN A 287 -24.95 -87.89 39.99
C ASN A 287 -24.75 -89.32 40.50
N SER A 288 -25.19 -89.60 41.72
CA SER A 288 -25.07 -90.92 42.36
C SER A 288 -26.43 -91.38 42.86
N TYR A 289 -26.72 -92.67 42.68
CA TYR A 289 -27.96 -93.32 43.10
C TYR A 289 -27.65 -94.64 43.82
N THR A 290 -28.36 -94.96 44.90
CA THR A 290 -28.24 -96.24 45.61
C THR A 290 -29.47 -97.10 45.34
N GLY A 291 -29.24 -98.36 44.94
CA GLY A 291 -30.29 -99.31 44.58
C GLY A 291 -31.06 -99.85 45.78
N ASN A 292 -32.35 -100.06 45.57
CA ASN A 292 -33.26 -100.72 46.54
C ASN A 292 -33.70 -102.12 46.07
N GLY A 293 -33.13 -102.62 44.98
CA GLY A 293 -33.46 -103.93 44.38
C GLY A 293 -34.65 -103.93 43.41
N SER A 294 -35.42 -102.85 43.30
CA SER A 294 -36.70 -102.83 42.55
C SER A 294 -36.82 -101.75 41.48
N ILE A 295 -35.97 -100.72 41.50
CA ILE A 295 -36.04 -99.60 40.55
C ILE A 295 -35.03 -99.80 39.42
N SER A 296 -35.46 -99.58 38.18
CA SER A 296 -34.61 -99.59 36.99
C SER A 296 -34.70 -98.29 36.17
N VAL A 297 -35.49 -97.29 36.60
CA VAL A 297 -35.68 -96.02 35.87
C VAL A 297 -35.34 -94.85 36.78
N TYR A 298 -34.50 -93.93 36.30
CA TYR A 298 -33.98 -92.78 37.03
C TYR A 298 -34.11 -91.50 36.18
N ILE A 299 -34.42 -90.37 36.84
CA ILE A 299 -34.46 -89.05 36.18
C ILE A 299 -33.19 -88.29 36.54
N LEU A 300 -32.44 -87.87 35.52
CA LEU A 300 -31.23 -87.06 35.62
C LEU A 300 -31.60 -85.56 35.66
N PRO A 301 -30.81 -84.71 36.32
CA PRO A 301 -31.05 -83.26 36.37
C PRO A 301 -30.67 -82.52 35.08
N TYR A 302 -30.40 -83.25 34.00
CA TYR A 302 -30.08 -82.75 32.68
C TYR A 302 -30.64 -83.68 31.61
N SER A 303 -30.80 -83.17 30.39
CA SER A 303 -31.11 -83.98 29.23
C SER A 303 -29.87 -84.23 28.38
N VAL A 304 -29.81 -85.41 27.78
CA VAL A 304 -28.86 -85.77 26.72
C VAL A 304 -29.63 -86.20 25.47
N SER A 305 -29.02 -86.00 24.31
CA SER A 305 -29.61 -86.41 23.03
C SER A 305 -29.22 -87.83 22.63
N GLN A 306 -28.19 -88.41 23.27
CA GLN A 306 -27.63 -89.72 22.97
C GLN A 306 -27.11 -90.40 24.23
N ASP A 307 -27.29 -91.73 24.34
CA ASP A 307 -26.90 -92.53 25.52
C ASP A 307 -25.39 -92.46 25.84
N TRP A 308 -24.56 -92.32 24.82
CA TRP A 308 -23.09 -92.23 24.94
C TRP A 308 -22.60 -90.84 25.41
N GLN A 309 -23.49 -89.85 25.56
CA GLN A 309 -23.16 -88.57 26.21
C GLN A 309 -23.15 -88.68 27.73
N VAL A 310 -23.38 -89.87 28.27
CA VAL A 310 -23.35 -90.16 29.70
C VAL A 310 -22.53 -91.41 29.91
N LEU A 311 -21.73 -91.42 30.97
CA LEU A 311 -20.97 -92.57 31.40
C LEU A 311 -21.54 -93.08 32.73
N VAL A 312 -21.88 -94.37 32.78
CA VAL A 312 -22.54 -94.99 33.93
C VAL A 312 -21.65 -96.09 34.51
N TYR A 313 -21.51 -96.11 35.83
CA TYR A 313 -20.79 -97.16 36.57
C TYR A 313 -21.68 -97.70 37.68
N ILE A 314 -21.71 -99.02 37.88
CA ILE A 314 -22.42 -99.67 38.99
C ILE A 314 -21.40 -100.48 39.80
N ASP A 315 -21.24 -100.15 41.08
CA ASP A 315 -20.26 -100.79 41.98
C ASP A 315 -18.82 -100.85 41.43
N GLY A 316 -18.45 -99.86 40.61
CA GLY A 316 -17.13 -99.76 39.96
C GLY A 316 -17.06 -100.36 38.56
N GLU A 317 -18.07 -101.11 38.11
CA GLU A 317 -18.13 -101.69 36.78
C GLU A 317 -18.79 -100.73 35.78
N VAL A 318 -18.09 -100.43 34.68
CA VAL A 318 -18.61 -99.62 33.57
C VAL A 318 -19.81 -100.33 32.95
N GLN A 319 -20.89 -99.59 32.77
CA GLN A 319 -22.07 -100.06 32.04
C GLN A 319 -21.99 -99.59 30.59
N HIS A 320 -22.35 -100.47 29.66
CA HIS A 320 -22.35 -100.13 28.25
C HIS A 320 -23.71 -99.54 27.83
N PRO A 321 -23.72 -98.39 27.12
CA PRO A 321 -24.95 -97.85 26.56
C PRO A 321 -25.61 -98.85 25.61
N VAL A 322 -26.94 -98.76 25.47
CA VAL A 322 -27.85 -99.64 24.70
C VAL A 322 -27.96 -101.08 25.24
N THR A 323 -26.91 -101.63 25.84
CA THR A 323 -26.88 -103.02 26.33
C THR A 323 -27.18 -103.14 27.83
N ASN A 324 -26.63 -102.25 28.66
CA ASN A 324 -26.88 -102.23 30.10
C ASN A 324 -27.82 -101.11 30.52
N TYR A 325 -27.83 -99.99 29.78
CA TYR A 325 -28.73 -98.87 30.02
C TYR A 325 -29.07 -98.13 28.72
N ALA A 326 -30.18 -97.38 28.72
CA ALA A 326 -30.53 -96.43 27.66
C ALA A 326 -30.96 -95.09 28.27
N ILE A 327 -30.77 -93.97 27.56
CA ILE A 327 -31.14 -92.63 28.04
C ILE A 327 -31.95 -91.88 26.97
N SER A 328 -33.18 -91.52 27.31
CA SER A 328 -33.99 -90.66 26.46
C SER A 328 -34.31 -89.35 27.17
N GLY A 329 -33.79 -88.24 26.65
CA GLY A 329 -33.87 -86.95 27.31
C GLY A 329 -33.16 -86.99 28.66
N SER A 330 -33.93 -86.84 29.74
CA SER A 330 -33.42 -86.93 31.12
C SER A 330 -33.65 -88.29 31.79
N THR A 331 -34.26 -89.26 31.08
CA THR A 331 -34.64 -90.54 31.70
C THR A 331 -33.61 -91.62 31.39
N LEU A 332 -32.90 -92.09 32.41
CA LEU A 332 -31.99 -93.23 32.35
C LEU A 332 -32.73 -94.51 32.76
N THR A 333 -32.67 -95.53 31.91
CA THR A 333 -33.31 -96.83 32.14
C THR A 333 -32.26 -97.94 32.12
N LEU A 334 -32.13 -98.69 33.22
CA LEU A 334 -31.32 -99.90 33.33
C LEU A 334 -32.09 -101.11 32.80
N THR A 335 -31.39 -102.08 32.22
CA THR A 335 -32.01 -103.32 31.72
C THR A 335 -32.39 -104.31 32.83
N SER A 336 -31.88 -104.12 34.05
CA SER A 336 -32.29 -104.81 35.28
C SER A 336 -32.38 -103.82 36.44
N SER A 337 -33.14 -104.14 37.49
CA SER A 337 -33.22 -103.25 38.65
C SER A 337 -31.85 -103.12 39.32
N LEU A 338 -31.52 -101.91 39.78
CA LEU A 338 -30.28 -101.68 40.52
C LEU A 338 -30.34 -102.48 41.82
N GLY A 339 -29.41 -103.42 41.98
CA GLY A 339 -29.35 -104.34 43.11
C GLY A 339 -29.44 -103.62 44.46
N ASN A 340 -30.04 -104.25 45.47
CA ASN A 340 -30.19 -103.63 46.78
C ASN A 340 -28.82 -103.33 47.40
N GLY A 341 -28.52 -102.06 47.66
CA GLY A 341 -27.23 -101.59 48.16
C GLY A 341 -26.17 -101.29 47.09
N ALA A 342 -26.41 -101.59 45.81
CA ALA A 342 -25.51 -101.24 44.72
C ALA A 342 -25.51 -99.72 44.48
N VAL A 343 -24.35 -99.14 44.15
CA VAL A 343 -24.20 -97.71 43.88
C VAL A 343 -23.97 -97.47 42.39
N MET A 344 -24.86 -96.70 41.77
CA MET A 344 -24.74 -96.25 40.40
C MET A 344 -24.25 -94.80 40.34
N ASN A 345 -23.16 -94.55 39.62
CA ASN A 345 -22.64 -93.22 39.34
C ASN A 345 -22.86 -92.88 37.88
N VAL A 346 -23.31 -91.65 37.62
CA VAL A 346 -23.70 -91.16 36.30
C VAL A 346 -22.98 -89.84 36.04
N ILE A 347 -22.15 -89.81 35.00
CA ILE A 347 -21.37 -88.63 34.62
C ILE A 347 -21.84 -88.13 33.26
N ARG A 348 -22.31 -86.88 33.19
CA ARG A 348 -22.57 -86.19 31.94
C ARG A 348 -21.26 -85.86 31.24
N MET A 349 -21.12 -86.30 30.01
CA MET A 349 -20.01 -85.97 29.11
C MET A 349 -20.37 -84.76 28.22
N ALA A 350 -19.42 -84.30 27.42
CA ALA A 350 -19.61 -83.13 26.55
C ALA A 350 -20.76 -83.33 25.55
N THR A 351 -21.67 -82.36 25.47
CA THR A 351 -22.83 -82.40 24.56
C THR A 351 -22.47 -82.26 23.08
N ASN A 352 -21.29 -81.71 22.78
CA ASN A 352 -20.76 -81.59 21.42
C ASN A 352 -19.78 -82.72 21.06
N SER A 353 -19.99 -83.93 21.60
CA SER A 353 -19.17 -85.08 21.20
C SER A 353 -19.72 -85.66 19.89
N VAL A 354 -18.82 -86.00 18.97
CA VAL A 354 -19.16 -86.61 17.67
C VAL A 354 -18.78 -88.09 17.74
N SER A 355 -19.73 -88.99 17.50
CA SER A 355 -19.42 -90.43 17.39
C SER A 355 -18.97 -90.75 15.97
N SER A 356 -17.86 -91.48 15.85
CA SER A 356 -17.43 -92.07 14.57
C SER A 356 -17.15 -93.55 14.78
N THR A 357 -17.75 -94.39 13.95
CA THR A 357 -17.54 -95.84 13.99
C THR A 357 -16.23 -96.16 13.27
N ILE A 358 -15.25 -96.71 13.99
CA ILE A 358 -14.03 -97.25 13.38
C ILE A 358 -14.28 -98.73 13.08
N THR A 359 -14.10 -99.14 11.82
CA THR A 359 -14.17 -100.55 11.40
C THR A 359 -12.73 -101.07 11.38
N ASP A 360 -12.45 -102.22 12.00
CA ASP A 360 -11.12 -102.80 12.28
C ASP A 360 -10.32 -102.16 13.43
N ALA A 361 -10.88 -102.17 14.65
CA ALA A 361 -10.18 -101.86 15.89
C ALA A 361 -9.66 -103.12 16.60
#